data_AF-A0A9J7DN29-F1
#
_entry.id   AF-A0A9J7DN29-F1
#
_cell.length_a   1.000
_cell.length_b   1.000
_cell.length_c   1.000
_cell.angle_alpha   90.00
_cell.angle_beta   90.00
_cell.angle_gamma   90.00
#
_symmetry.space_group_name_H-M   'P 1'
#
loop_
_entity.id
_entity.type
_entity.pdbx_description
1 polymer ?
#
loop_
_entity_poly.entity_id
_entity_poly.type
_entity_poly.pdbx_seq_one_letter_code
_entity_poly.pdbx_strand_id
1 'polypeptide(L)'
;MIEPVEVKPKRYPTNFFAQEYWDKRRCYVRGSFQKQLDLVHNAEVFEDDVWVVTLPKCGTTWMQELAWLVMHDYDFETAKNVDLELRSPFIDFNYIVHRDLERSLKPIENLKRPRLIKSHHALPLLPSQIWEKKPKVNFSVVFSKFMVRIHKTLF
;
A
#
# COMPACT_ATOMS: atom_id res chain seq x y z
N MET A 1 -7.95 17.14 -18.57
CA MET A 1 -7.17 16.37 -17.57
C MET A 1 -7.40 17.03 -16.22
N ILE A 2 -7.69 16.27 -15.16
CA ILE A 2 -7.75 16.82 -13.80
C ILE A 2 -6.31 17.04 -13.34
N GLU A 3 -5.97 18.27 -12.95
CA GLU A 3 -4.61 18.60 -12.52
C GLU A 3 -4.26 17.92 -11.18
N PRO A 4 -3.01 17.44 -11.02
CA PRO A 4 -2.52 17.01 -9.72
C PRO A 4 -2.51 18.17 -8.72
N VAL A 5 -2.94 17.91 -7.49
CA VAL A 5 -2.92 18.86 -6.38
C VAL A 5 -1.83 18.43 -5.41
N GLU A 6 -1.04 19.41 -4.94
CA GLU A 6 -0.04 19.17 -3.90
C GLU A 6 -0.73 18.89 -2.57
N VAL A 7 -0.32 17.82 -1.90
CA VAL A 7 -0.85 17.40 -0.60
C VAL A 7 0.26 17.30 0.42
N LYS A 8 0.01 17.87 1.59
CA LYS A 8 0.87 17.69 2.76
C LYS A 8 0.37 16.47 3.53
N PRO A 9 1.20 15.43 3.71
CA PRO A 9 0.87 14.34 4.61
C PRO A 9 0.48 14.83 6.00
N LYS A 10 -0.57 14.24 6.58
CA LYS A 10 -1.04 14.57 7.94
C LYS A 10 -0.06 14.11 9.03
N ARG A 11 0.73 13.07 8.72
CA ARG A 11 1.73 12.50 9.63
C ARG A 11 2.91 11.97 8.83
N TYR A 12 4.11 12.06 9.40
CA TYR A 12 5.32 11.50 8.84
C TYR A 12 5.85 10.34 9.67
N PRO A 13 6.54 9.37 9.03
CA PRO A 13 7.29 8.36 9.76
C PRO A 13 8.42 8.99 10.58
N THR A 14 8.44 8.75 11.89
CA THR A 14 9.42 9.36 12.81
C THR A 14 10.72 8.56 12.97
N ASN A 15 10.74 7.31 12.49
CA ASN A 15 11.81 6.36 12.72
C ASN A 15 12.69 6.06 11.49
N PHE A 16 12.46 6.74 10.35
CA PHE A 16 13.21 6.50 9.11
C PHE A 16 14.13 7.67 8.73
N PHE A 17 13.60 8.88 8.76
CA PHE A 17 14.30 10.09 8.33
C PHE A 17 13.98 11.23 9.29
N ALA A 18 14.89 12.20 9.39
CA ALA A 18 14.66 13.43 10.16
C ALA A 18 13.53 14.28 9.53
N GLN A 19 12.87 15.11 10.33
CA GLN A 19 11.74 15.93 9.88
C GLN A 19 12.10 16.83 8.67
N GLU A 20 13.32 17.38 8.65
CA GLU A 20 13.84 18.20 7.56
C GLU A 20 13.86 17.51 6.18
N TYR A 21 13.94 16.16 6.17
CA TYR A 21 13.89 15.38 4.94
C TYR A 21 12.48 15.37 4.37
N TRP A 22 11.48 15.25 5.25
CA TRP A 22 10.08 15.23 4.89
C TRP A 22 9.59 16.61 4.44
N ASP A 23 10.07 17.68 5.07
CA ASP A 23 9.67 19.05 4.74
C ASP A 23 10.04 19.44 3.29
N LYS A 24 11.08 18.81 2.73
CA LYS A 24 11.52 19.01 1.34
C LYS A 24 10.73 18.17 0.32
N ARG A 25 9.98 17.16 0.77
CA ARG A 25 9.26 16.23 -0.10
C ARG A 25 7.89 16.78 -0.45
N ARG A 26 7.62 16.92 -1.75
CA ARG A 26 6.29 17.26 -2.26
C ARG A 26 5.57 15.99 -2.71
N CYS A 27 4.32 15.85 -2.28
CA CYS A 27 3.46 14.75 -2.69
C CYS A 27 2.30 15.31 -3.51
N TYR A 28 1.92 14.61 -4.58
CA TYR A 28 0.84 15.03 -5.46
C TYR A 28 -0.17 13.91 -5.60
N VAL A 29 -1.45 14.26 -5.55
CA VAL A 29 -2.56 13.35 -5.84
C VAL A 29 -3.53 14.00 -6.82
N ARG A 30 -4.45 13.23 -7.41
CA ARG A 30 -5.52 13.81 -8.21
C ARG A 30 -6.45 14.62 -7.31
N GLY A 31 -6.86 15.82 -7.71
CA GLY A 31 -7.66 16.71 -6.85
C GLY A 31 -8.93 16.08 -6.26
N SER A 32 -9.60 15.16 -6.98
CA SER A 32 -10.77 14.44 -6.47
C SER A 32 -10.47 13.40 -5.39
N PHE A 33 -9.20 13.03 -5.16
CA PHE A 33 -8.81 11.94 -4.27
C PHE A 33 -8.53 12.39 -2.83
N GLN A 34 -8.59 13.69 -2.52
CA GLN A 34 -8.25 14.19 -1.17
C GLN A 34 -9.06 13.49 -0.06
N LYS A 35 -10.37 13.32 -0.27
CA LYS A 35 -11.24 12.64 0.71
C LYS A 35 -10.91 11.14 0.85
N GLN A 36 -10.52 10.50 -0.25
CA GLN A 36 -10.13 9.10 -0.22
C GLN A 36 -8.75 8.93 0.43
N LEU A 37 -7.82 9.86 0.20
CA LEU A 37 -6.52 9.89 0.87
C LEU A 37 -6.68 10.03 2.39
N ASP A 38 -7.63 10.85 2.83
CA ASP A 38 -7.98 10.99 4.25
C ASP A 38 -8.54 9.70 4.85
N LEU A 39 -9.34 8.96 4.08
CA LEU A 39 -9.85 7.63 4.46
C LEU A 39 -8.69 6.63 4.57
N VAL A 40 -7.77 6.61 3.60
CA VAL A 40 -6.57 5.75 3.60
C VAL A 40 -5.67 6.04 4.79
N HIS A 41 -5.44 7.31 5.13
CA HIS A 41 -4.64 7.70 6.29
C HIS A 41 -5.15 7.09 7.61
N ASN A 42 -6.47 6.96 7.73
CA ASN A 42 -7.17 6.45 8.92
C ASN A 42 -7.53 4.96 8.82
N ALA A 43 -7.18 4.29 7.72
CA ALA A 43 -7.51 2.88 7.52
C ALA A 43 -6.90 2.00 8.62
N GLU A 44 -7.65 0.98 9.04
CA GLU A 44 -7.18 0.05 10.05
C GLU A 44 -6.11 -0.87 9.48
N VAL A 45 -4.98 -0.91 10.19
CA VAL A 45 -3.83 -1.76 9.89
C VAL A 45 -3.73 -2.82 10.97
N PHE A 46 -3.28 -4.02 10.63
CA PHE A 46 -3.04 -5.09 11.59
C PHE A 46 -1.59 -5.58 11.53
N GLU A 47 -1.10 -6.17 12.61
CA GLU A 47 0.29 -6.61 12.74
C GLU A 47 0.68 -7.74 11.75
N ASP A 48 -0.30 -8.54 11.35
CA ASP A 48 -0.15 -9.64 10.38
C ASP A 48 -0.44 -9.21 8.94
N ASP A 49 -0.76 -7.93 8.69
CA ASP A 49 -0.89 -7.45 7.32
C ASP A 49 0.47 -7.52 6.61
N VAL A 50 0.41 -7.88 5.33
CA VAL A 50 1.52 -7.80 4.40
C VAL A 50 1.22 -6.72 3.38
N TRP A 51 2.17 -5.80 3.21
CA TRP A 51 2.01 -4.68 2.27
C TRP A 51 3.03 -4.76 1.15
N VAL A 52 2.56 -4.67 -0.09
CA VAL A 52 3.38 -4.50 -1.30
C VAL A 52 3.28 -3.03 -1.72
N VAL A 53 4.27 -2.24 -1.31
CA VAL A 53 4.32 -0.81 -1.63
C VAL A 53 5.41 -0.55 -2.67
N THR A 54 5.00 -0.01 -3.81
CA THR A 54 5.88 0.18 -4.99
C THR A 54 5.51 1.44 -5.75
N LEU A 55 6.42 1.99 -6.55
CA LEU A 55 6.01 2.94 -7.57
C LEU A 55 5.28 2.21 -8.71
N PRO A 56 4.38 2.88 -9.44
CA PRO A 56 3.72 2.27 -10.60
C PRO A 56 4.74 1.69 -11.58
N LYS A 57 4.43 0.51 -12.13
CA LYS A 57 5.22 -0.19 -13.17
C LYS A 57 6.60 -0.72 -12.72
N CYS A 58 6.85 -0.85 -11.43
CA CYS A 58 8.10 -1.39 -10.87
C CYS A 58 8.03 -2.90 -10.50
N GLY A 59 7.26 -3.70 -11.25
CA GLY A 59 7.10 -5.14 -10.98
C GLY A 59 6.10 -5.49 -9.87
N THR A 60 5.17 -4.60 -9.53
CA THR A 60 4.19 -4.80 -8.45
C THR A 60 3.39 -6.09 -8.58
N THR A 61 2.91 -6.40 -9.78
CA THR A 61 2.10 -7.60 -10.04
C THR A 61 2.86 -8.89 -9.72
N TRP A 62 4.14 -8.96 -10.13
CA TRP A 62 5.01 -10.10 -9.81
C TRP A 62 5.24 -10.24 -8.32
N MET A 63 5.47 -9.13 -7.62
CA MET A 63 5.66 -9.14 -6.17
C MET A 63 4.39 -9.53 -5.41
N GLN A 64 3.21 -9.07 -5.85
CA GLN A 64 1.95 -9.49 -5.27
C GLN A 64 1.74 -10.99 -5.44
N GLU A 65 1.97 -11.53 -6.63
CA GLU A 65 1.77 -12.96 -6.90
C GLU A 65 2.72 -13.84 -6.09
N LEU A 66 4.01 -13.49 -6.09
CA LEU A 66 5.01 -14.23 -5.32
C LEU A 66 4.72 -14.19 -3.82
N ALA A 67 4.40 -13.00 -3.28
CA ALA A 67 4.06 -12.86 -1.86
C ALA A 67 2.80 -13.64 -1.51
N TRP A 68 1.77 -13.60 -2.37
CA TRP A 68 0.52 -14.30 -2.14
C TRP A 68 0.73 -15.81 -2.09
N LEU A 69 1.45 -16.38 -3.06
CA LEU A 69 1.76 -17.81 -3.10
C LEU A 69 2.54 -18.26 -1.86
N VAL A 70 3.56 -17.50 -1.45
CA VAL A 70 4.35 -17.82 -0.24
C VAL A 70 3.49 -17.77 1.03
N MET A 71 2.53 -16.84 1.12
CA MET A 71 1.60 -16.73 2.25
C MET A 71 0.55 -17.85 2.30
N HIS A 72 0.31 -18.53 1.19
CA HIS A 72 -0.75 -19.53 1.03
C HIS A 72 -0.17 -20.89 0.62
N ASP A 73 1.00 -21.24 1.17
CA ASP A 73 1.65 -22.56 0.99
C ASP A 73 1.76 -23.01 -0.48
N TYR A 74 2.02 -22.06 -1.38
CA TYR A 74 2.14 -22.27 -2.82
C TYR A 74 0.87 -22.83 -3.47
N ASP A 75 -0.31 -22.36 -3.05
CA ASP A 75 -1.61 -22.69 -3.66
C ASP A 75 -1.75 -22.10 -5.09
N PHE A 76 -1.15 -22.80 -6.06
CA PHE A 76 -1.20 -22.43 -7.46
C PHE A 76 -2.60 -22.56 -8.08
N GLU A 77 -3.45 -23.45 -7.56
CA GLU A 77 -4.79 -23.65 -8.08
C GLU A 77 -5.67 -22.43 -7.80
N THR A 78 -5.68 -21.93 -6.57
CA THR A 78 -6.40 -20.69 -6.25
C THR A 78 -5.77 -19.49 -6.97
N ALA A 79 -4.44 -19.41 -7.03
CA ALA A 79 -3.76 -18.30 -7.71
C ALA A 79 -4.14 -18.19 -9.20
N LYS A 80 -4.31 -19.33 -9.87
CA LYS A 80 -4.72 -19.43 -11.27
C LYS A 80 -6.21 -19.12 -11.49
N ASN A 81 -7.07 -19.50 -10.56
CA ASN A 81 -8.53 -19.45 -10.73
C ASN A 81 -9.19 -18.19 -10.10
N VAL A 82 -8.50 -17.48 -9.22
CA VAL A 82 -9.00 -16.26 -8.57
C VAL A 82 -8.17 -15.07 -8.99
N ASP A 83 -8.85 -14.00 -9.42
CA ASP A 83 -8.23 -12.76 -9.86
C ASP A 83 -7.33 -12.15 -8.77
N LEU A 84 -6.18 -11.60 -9.20
CA LEU A 84 -5.18 -11.03 -8.30
C LEU A 84 -5.73 -9.87 -7.47
N GLU A 85 -6.64 -9.04 -8.00
CA GLU A 85 -7.22 -7.91 -7.28
C GLU A 85 -8.17 -8.38 -6.17
N LEU A 86 -8.75 -9.59 -6.28
CA LEU A 86 -9.55 -10.21 -5.21
C LEU A 86 -8.66 -10.85 -4.13
N ARG A 87 -7.49 -11.34 -4.52
CA ARG A 87 -6.50 -11.98 -3.62
C ARG A 87 -5.61 -10.97 -2.90
N SER A 88 -5.26 -9.89 -3.60
CA SER A 88 -4.39 -8.80 -3.16
C SER A 88 -4.87 -7.46 -3.74
N PRO A 89 -5.88 -6.82 -3.13
CA PRO A 89 -6.45 -5.58 -3.62
C PRO A 89 -5.46 -4.42 -3.53
N PHE A 90 -5.54 -3.55 -4.53
CA PHE A 90 -4.94 -2.23 -4.52
C PHE A 90 -5.85 -1.24 -3.78
N ILE A 91 -5.31 -0.60 -2.75
CA ILE A 91 -6.05 0.27 -1.83
C ILE A 91 -6.85 1.40 -2.48
N ASP A 92 -6.44 1.89 -3.65
CA ASP A 92 -7.15 2.96 -4.35
C ASP A 92 -8.07 2.45 -5.47
N PHE A 93 -7.99 1.17 -5.85
CA PHE A 93 -8.62 0.65 -7.06
C PHE A 93 -10.14 0.82 -7.06
N ASN A 94 -10.79 0.43 -5.96
CA ASN A 94 -12.24 0.50 -5.86
C ASN A 94 -12.76 1.94 -6.00
N TYR A 95 -12.05 2.90 -5.40
CA TYR A 95 -12.38 4.32 -5.54
C TYR A 95 -12.06 4.88 -6.94
N ILE A 96 -10.97 4.42 -7.57
CA ILE A 96 -10.61 4.78 -8.94
C ILE A 96 -11.75 4.42 -9.90
N VAL A 97 -12.34 3.23 -9.72
CA VAL A 97 -13.39 2.69 -10.59
C VAL A 97 -14.76 3.28 -10.27
N HIS A 98 -15.17 3.26 -8.99
CA HIS A 98 -16.56 3.56 -8.61
C HIS A 98 -16.79 4.97 -8.10
N ARG A 99 -15.74 5.70 -7.71
CA ARG A 99 -15.84 7.04 -7.09
C ARG A 99 -16.69 7.09 -5.82
N ASP A 100 -16.87 5.94 -5.18
CA ASP A 100 -17.62 5.79 -3.94
C ASP A 100 -16.66 5.71 -2.74
N LEU A 101 -16.74 6.71 -1.86
CA LEU A 101 -15.89 6.79 -0.66
C LEU A 101 -16.26 5.71 0.37
N GLU A 102 -17.54 5.41 0.56
CA GLU A 102 -18.00 4.48 1.60
C GLU A 102 -17.57 3.05 1.28
N ARG A 103 -17.49 2.73 -0.01
CA ARG A 103 -17.05 1.41 -0.47
C ARG A 103 -15.55 1.33 -0.73
N SER A 104 -14.82 2.43 -0.69
CA SER A 104 -13.41 2.51 -1.14
C SER A 104 -12.52 1.43 -0.51
N LEU A 105 -12.66 1.17 0.79
CA LEU A 105 -11.81 0.22 1.52
C LEU A 105 -12.43 -1.18 1.68
N LYS A 106 -13.68 -1.39 1.22
CA LYS A 106 -14.39 -2.67 1.38
C LYS A 106 -13.62 -3.89 0.87
N PRO A 107 -12.90 -3.84 -0.27
CA PRO A 107 -12.10 -4.99 -0.69
C PRO A 107 -11.05 -5.41 0.34
N ILE A 108 -10.41 -4.45 1.02
CA ILE A 108 -9.40 -4.70 2.05
C ILE A 108 -10.05 -5.13 3.38
N GLU A 109 -11.18 -4.53 3.74
CA GLU A 109 -11.94 -4.88 4.96
C GLU A 109 -12.48 -6.31 4.91
N ASN A 110 -12.86 -6.79 3.72
CA ASN A 110 -13.45 -8.11 3.52
C ASN A 110 -12.42 -9.23 3.35
N LEU A 111 -11.12 -8.92 3.26
CA LEU A 111 -10.08 -9.95 3.15
C LEU A 111 -9.99 -10.79 4.42
N LYS A 112 -9.78 -12.09 4.24
CA LYS A 112 -9.34 -12.97 5.32
C LYS A 112 -7.91 -12.60 5.73
N ARG A 113 -7.59 -12.83 7.00
CA ARG A 113 -6.27 -12.57 7.56
C ARG A 113 -5.36 -13.80 7.42
N PRO A 114 -4.04 -13.63 7.24
CA PRO A 114 -3.33 -12.35 7.05
C PRO A 114 -3.65 -11.70 5.69
N ARG A 115 -3.80 -10.37 5.66
CA ARG A 115 -4.16 -9.63 4.43
C ARG A 115 -2.92 -9.32 3.61
N LEU A 116 -2.99 -9.43 2.27
CA LEU A 116 -1.95 -8.94 1.36
C LEU A 116 -2.45 -7.71 0.58
N ILE A 117 -1.93 -6.53 0.87
CA ILE A 117 -2.46 -5.26 0.35
C ILE A 117 -1.42 -4.58 -0.55
N LYS A 118 -1.86 -4.07 -1.70
CA LYS A 118 -1.01 -3.27 -2.59
C LYS A 118 -1.25 -1.77 -2.39
N SER A 119 -0.18 -0.98 -2.49
CA SER A 119 -0.27 0.48 -2.61
C SER A 119 0.82 1.07 -3.51
N HIS A 120 0.49 2.23 -4.11
CA HIS A 120 1.43 3.10 -4.81
C HIS A 120 1.70 4.41 -4.08
N HIS A 121 1.17 4.57 -2.87
CA HIS A 121 1.39 5.76 -2.08
C HIS A 121 2.86 5.87 -1.64
N ALA A 122 3.36 7.11 -1.66
CA ALA A 122 4.59 7.43 -0.97
C ALA A 122 4.45 7.10 0.51
N LEU A 123 5.57 6.79 1.17
CA LEU A 123 5.61 6.43 2.60
C LEU A 123 4.63 7.27 3.46
N PRO A 124 4.72 8.61 3.52
CA PRO A 124 3.89 9.38 4.44
C PRO A 124 2.39 9.47 4.06
N LEU A 125 2.00 8.95 2.88
CA LEU A 125 0.62 8.87 2.41
C LEU A 125 -0.03 7.50 2.64
N LEU A 126 0.72 6.54 3.18
CA LEU A 126 0.18 5.27 3.66
C LEU A 126 -0.65 5.46 4.94
N PRO A 127 -1.45 4.45 5.36
CA PRO A 127 -2.14 4.50 6.64
C PRO A 127 -1.19 4.79 7.80
N SER A 128 -1.58 5.73 8.67
CA SER A 128 -0.74 6.21 9.77
C SER A 128 -0.33 5.12 10.76
N GLN A 129 -1.16 4.09 10.92
CA GLN A 129 -0.91 2.98 11.84
C GLN A 129 0.22 2.04 11.39
N ILE A 130 0.65 2.07 10.11
CA ILE A 130 1.75 1.24 9.61
C ILE A 130 3.05 1.46 10.41
N TRP A 131 3.28 2.68 10.91
CA TRP A 131 4.50 3.01 11.65
C TRP A 131 4.51 2.48 13.09
N GLU A 132 3.32 2.32 13.67
CA GLU A 132 3.12 1.93 15.07
C GLU A 132 3.02 0.42 15.20
N LYS A 133 2.11 -0.18 14.41
CA LYS A 133 1.81 -1.62 14.45
C LYS A 133 2.87 -2.48 13.77
N LYS A 134 3.73 -1.86 12.95
CA LYS A 134 4.86 -2.51 12.25
C LYS A 134 4.45 -3.83 11.56
N PRO A 135 3.42 -3.82 10.69
CA PRO A 135 3.11 -4.97 9.85
C PRO A 135 4.31 -5.44 9.04
N LYS A 136 4.23 -6.64 8.48
CA LYS A 136 5.24 -7.14 7.53
C LYS A 136 5.16 -6.35 6.22
N VAL A 137 5.84 -5.21 6.17
CA VAL A 137 5.85 -4.35 4.98
C VAL A 137 7.03 -4.71 4.07
N ASN A 138 6.73 -5.20 2.88
CA ASN A 138 7.72 -5.38 1.82
C ASN A 138 7.70 -4.16 0.90
N PHE A 139 8.72 -3.30 1.01
CA PHE A 139 8.98 -2.25 0.04
C PHE A 139 9.78 -2.80 -1.13
N SER A 140 9.17 -2.85 -2.31
CA SER A 140 9.89 -3.12 -3.55
C SER A 140 10.04 -1.83 -4.34
N VAL A 141 11.16 -1.14 -4.14
CA VAL A 141 11.61 -0.06 -5.03
C VAL A 141 12.51 -0.71 -6.07
N VAL A 142 11.99 -0.96 -7.27
CA VAL A 142 12.83 -1.39 -8.40
C VAL A 142 13.17 -0.17 -9.25
N PHE A 143 14.29 0.48 -8.94
CA PHE A 143 15.13 1.23 -9.88
C PHE A 143 16.58 1.14 -9.37
N SER A 144 17.56 1.15 -10.28
CA SER A 144 18.91 0.58 -10.15
C SER A 144 19.82 0.99 -8.97
N LYS A 145 19.37 1.79 -8.00
CA LYS A 145 20.08 2.11 -6.75
C LYS A 145 19.03 2.37 -5.66
N PHE A 146 19.18 1.73 -4.51
CA PHE A 146 18.35 1.82 -3.29
C PHE A 146 17.12 0.89 -3.20
N MET A 147 17.40 -0.36 -2.82
CA MET A 147 16.46 -1.21 -2.10
C MET A 147 16.53 -0.86 -0.60
N VAL A 148 15.51 -0.19 -0.05
CA VAL A 148 15.38 -0.02 1.41
C VAL A 148 14.71 -1.28 1.96
N ARG A 149 15.52 -2.22 2.44
CA ARG A 149 15.07 -3.45 3.10
C ARG A 149 14.81 -3.16 4.56
N ILE A 150 13.54 -3.02 4.96
CA ILE A 150 13.17 -3.00 6.38
C ILE A 150 12.93 -4.45 6.78
N HIS A 151 13.98 -5.06 7.32
CA HIS A 151 13.92 -6.41 7.85
C HIS A 151 13.45 -6.38 9.30
N LYS A 152 12.28 -6.96 9.56
CA LYS A 152 12.06 -7.76 10.77
C LYS A 152 11.34 -9.06 10.37
N THR A 153 12.17 -10.11 10.32
CA THR A 153 11.81 -11.53 10.38
C THR A 153 11.12 -12.12 9.15
N LEU A 154 11.93 -12.73 8.29
CA LEU A 154 11.58 -13.99 7.62
C LEU A 154 11.81 -15.11 8.64
N PHE A 155 10.83 -16.02 8.73
CA PHE A 155 10.64 -17.10 9.71
C PHE A 155 10.05 -16.65 11.05
#